data_AF-A0A3A2ZHH4-F1
#
_entry.id   AF-A0A3A2ZHH4-F1
#
_cell.length_a   1.000
_cell.length_b   1.000
_cell.length_c   1.000
_cell.angle_alpha   90.00
_cell.angle_beta   90.00
_cell.angle_gamma   90.00
#
_symmetry.space_group_name_H-M   'P 1'
#
loop_
_entity.id
_entity.type
_entity.pdbx_description
1 polymer ?
#
loop_
_entity_poly.entity_id
_entity_poly.type
_entity_poly.pdbx_seq_one_letter_code
_entity_poly.pdbx_strand_id
1 'polypeptide(L)'
;MLIEERTGQCEVPPERFNAAGFFHPEGDRAGVMNTKGGYFLQEDVRQFENSFFGINNLEAIYMDPQQRKLLEAVYECFESA
;
A
#
# COMPACT_ATOMS: atom_id res chain seq x y z
N MET A 1 -11.64 -10.25 -10.83
CA MET A 1 -12.02 -9.91 -9.43
C MET A 1 -13.48 -9.47 -9.36
N LEU A 2 -13.84 -8.28 -9.85
CA LEU A 2 -15.22 -7.76 -9.74
C LEU A 2 -16.28 -8.63 -10.44
N ILE A 3 -16.06 -9.02 -11.71
CA ILE A 3 -17.02 -9.85 -12.48
C ILE A 3 -17.17 -11.26 -11.88
N GLU A 4 -16.13 -11.74 -11.20
CA GLU A 4 -16.08 -13.09 -10.62
C GLU A 4 -16.42 -13.10 -9.12
N GLU A 5 -16.87 -11.97 -8.57
CA GLU A 5 -17.23 -11.81 -7.15
C GLU A 5 -16.13 -12.26 -6.16
N ARG A 6 -14.86 -12.11 -6.56
CA ARG A 6 -13.71 -12.49 -5.72
C ARG A 6 -13.34 -11.37 -4.77
N THR A 7 -12.98 -11.75 -3.54
CA THR A 7 -12.43 -10.82 -2.53
C THR A 7 -10.94 -10.61 -2.74
N GLY A 8 -10.50 -9.35 -2.58
CA GLY A 8 -9.09 -8.99 -2.47
C GLY A 8 -8.60 -8.90 -1.03
N GLN A 9 -9.40 -9.33 -0.06
CA GLN A 9 -9.02 -9.28 1.34
C GLN A 9 -7.89 -10.27 1.62
N CYS A 10 -6.86 -9.80 2.32
CA CYS A 10 -5.75 -10.61 2.79
C CYS A 10 -5.33 -10.18 4.20
N GLU A 11 -4.49 -11.01 4.84
CA GLU A 11 -3.80 -10.59 6.06
C GLU A 11 -2.83 -9.44 5.76
N VAL A 12 -2.48 -8.67 6.80
CA VAL A 12 -1.44 -7.64 6.65
C VAL A 12 -0.14 -8.31 6.19
N PRO A 13 0.44 -7.89 5.05
CA PRO A 13 1.70 -8.48 4.58
C PRO A 13 2.83 -8.25 5.60
N PRO A 14 3.65 -9.26 5.91
CA PRO A 14 4.66 -9.19 6.98
C PRO A 14 5.71 -8.09 6.77
N GLU A 15 5.96 -7.69 5.52
CA GLU A 15 6.85 -6.60 5.14
C GLU A 15 6.30 -5.19 5.45
N ARG A 16 5.01 -5.05 5.78
CA ARG A 16 4.40 -3.75 6.14
C ARG A 16 4.71 -3.39 7.58
N PHE A 17 4.25 -4.22 8.52
CA PHE A 17 4.52 -4.10 9.95
C PHE A 17 4.12 -5.40 10.68
N ASN A 18 4.59 -5.56 11.92
CA ASN A 18 4.21 -6.70 12.76
C ASN A 18 2.78 -6.58 13.28
N ALA A 19 1.78 -6.93 12.46
CA ALA A 19 0.37 -6.87 12.84
C ALA A 19 0.01 -7.77 14.04
N ALA A 20 0.67 -8.91 14.18
CA ALA A 20 0.46 -9.82 15.31
C ALA A 20 0.79 -9.16 16.66
N GLY A 21 1.76 -8.24 16.69
CA GLY A 21 2.12 -7.48 17.89
C GLY A 21 1.05 -6.47 18.35
N PHE A 22 0.11 -6.12 17.47
CA PHE A 22 -0.97 -5.18 17.77
C PHE A 22 -2.35 -5.84 17.84
N PHE A 23 -2.48 -7.13 17.52
CA PHE A 23 -3.80 -7.78 17.46
C PHE A 23 -4.35 -8.13 18.85
N HIS A 24 -5.61 -7.78 19.10
CA HIS A 24 -6.39 -8.25 20.26
C HIS A 24 -7.84 -8.53 19.83
N PRO A 25 -8.41 -9.72 20.10
CA PRO A 25 -9.73 -10.12 19.62
C PRO A 25 -10.86 -9.12 19.93
N GLU A 26 -10.86 -8.56 21.14
CA GLU A 26 -11.94 -7.69 21.62
C GLU A 26 -11.72 -6.19 21.31
N GLY A 27 -10.51 -5.78 20.92
CA GLY A 27 -10.21 -4.38 20.59
C GLY A 27 -10.39 -3.35 21.73
N ASP A 28 -10.57 -3.81 22.97
CA ASP A 28 -10.93 -3.04 24.16
C ASP A 28 -9.73 -2.35 24.84
N ARG A 29 -8.52 -2.82 24.56
CA ARG A 29 -7.28 -2.24 25.06
C ARG A 29 -6.77 -1.12 24.15
N ALA A 30 -6.36 0.01 24.73
CA ALA A 30 -5.71 1.08 23.96
C ALA A 30 -4.43 0.59 23.24
N GLY A 31 -4.29 0.96 21.97
CA GLY A 31 -3.12 0.63 21.15
C GLY A 31 -3.16 -0.73 20.45
N VAL A 32 -4.31 -1.41 20.43
CA VAL A 32 -4.50 -2.69 19.72
C VAL A 32 -5.46 -2.53 18.53
N MET A 33 -5.46 -3.53 17.65
CA MET A 33 -6.40 -3.70 16.54
C MET A 33 -7.14 -5.03 16.68
N ASN A 34 -8.43 -5.07 16.35
CA ASN A 34 -9.21 -6.30 16.30
C ASN A 34 -9.36 -6.87 14.87
N THR A 35 -8.70 -6.26 13.89
CA THR A 35 -8.57 -6.79 12.53
C THR A 35 -7.18 -7.37 12.28
N LYS A 36 -7.10 -8.44 11.49
CA LYS A 36 -5.84 -9.09 11.10
C LYS A 36 -5.38 -8.69 9.70
N GLY A 37 -6.18 -7.91 8.97
CA GLY A 37 -5.99 -7.71 7.55
C GLY A 37 -6.85 -6.62 6.95
N GLY A 38 -6.80 -6.56 5.62
CA GLY A 38 -7.43 -5.51 4.82
C GLY A 38 -7.24 -5.81 3.34
N TYR A 39 -7.28 -4.76 2.52
CA TYR A 39 -7.04 -4.85 1.09
C TYR A 39 -5.71 -4.18 0.79
N PHE A 40 -4.74 -4.97 0.32
CA PHE A 40 -3.38 -4.50 0.07
C PHE A 40 -3.03 -4.64 -1.41
N LEU A 41 -2.29 -3.66 -1.91
CA LEU A 41 -1.60 -3.80 -3.20
C LEU A 41 -0.62 -4.97 -3.11
N GLN A 42 -0.69 -5.85 -4.10
CA GLN A 42 0.18 -7.03 -4.21
C GLN A 42 1.60 -6.63 -4.65
N GLU A 43 1.73 -5.48 -5.30
CA GLU A 43 3.01 -4.89 -5.64
C GLU A 43 3.69 -4.25 -4.43
N ASP A 44 5.02 -4.15 -4.51
CA ASP A 44 5.79 -3.44 -3.53
C ASP A 44 5.63 -1.93 -3.73
N VAL A 45 4.91 -1.29 -2.81
CA VAL A 45 4.65 0.16 -2.80
C VAL A 45 5.91 1.02 -2.67
N ARG A 46 7.07 0.42 -2.38
CA ARG A 46 8.37 1.11 -2.36
C ARG A 46 8.97 1.24 -3.75
N GLN A 47 8.52 0.45 -4.73
CA GLN A 47 8.95 0.58 -6.12
C GLN A 47 8.38 1.86 -6.74
N PHE A 48 9.25 2.60 -7.42
CA PHE A 48 8.91 3.86 -8.07
C PHE A 48 9.99 4.21 -9.09
N GLU A 49 9.62 4.45 -10.34
CA GLU A 49 10.54 4.86 -11.40
C GLU A 49 10.83 6.36 -11.35
N ASN A 50 11.62 6.78 -10.36
CA ASN A 50 11.88 8.19 -10.08
C ASN A 50 12.56 8.93 -11.25
N SER A 51 13.40 8.23 -12.02
CA SER A 51 14.09 8.81 -13.18
C SER A 51 13.12 9.27 -14.28
N PHE A 52 12.02 8.55 -14.47
CA PHE A 52 10.96 8.90 -15.43
C PHE A 52 10.31 10.25 -15.09
N PHE A 53 10.11 10.50 -13.79
CA PHE A 53 9.54 11.75 -13.27
C PHE A 53 10.59 12.85 -13.05
N GLY A 54 11.86 12.63 -13.40
CA GLY A 54 12.94 13.59 -13.18
C GLY A 54 13.28 13.83 -11.70
N ILE A 55 12.90 12.90 -10.82
CA ILE A 55 13.11 12.97 -9.37
C ILE A 55 14.42 12.27 -9.02
N ASN A 56 15.25 12.89 -8.18
CA ASN A 56 16.52 12.28 -7.78
C ASN A 56 16.30 11.12 -6.78
N ASN A 57 17.25 10.16 -6.73
CA ASN A 57 17.10 8.96 -5.90
C ASN A 57 16.93 9.28 -4.39
N LEU A 58 17.62 10.30 -3.89
CA LEU A 58 17.59 10.65 -2.47
C LEU A 58 16.22 11.20 -2.09
N GLU A 59 15.69 12.11 -2.90
CA GLU A 59 14.33 12.63 -2.77
C GLU A 59 13.29 11.52 -2.85
N ALA A 60 13.39 10.62 -3.84
CA ALA A 60 12.46 9.51 -4.01
C ALA A 60 12.40 8.58 -2.79
N ILE A 61 13.51 8.35 -2.09
CA ILE A 61 13.56 7.53 -0.87
C ILE A 61 12.77 8.18 0.27
N TYR A 62 12.80 9.52 0.37
CA TYR A 62 12.10 10.27 1.41
C TYR A 62 10.65 10.64 1.05
N MET A 63 10.24 10.42 -0.20
CA MET A 63 8.85 10.64 -0.62
C MET A 63 7.91 9.61 0.01
N ASP A 64 6.74 10.10 0.44
CA ASP A 64 5.63 9.25 0.85
C ASP A 64 5.27 8.30 -0.31
N PRO A 65 5.20 6.97 -0.09
CA PRO A 65 4.75 6.01 -1.10
C PRO A 65 3.43 6.39 -1.80
N GLN A 66 2.51 7.07 -1.10
CA GLN A 66 1.25 7.52 -1.67
C GLN A 66 1.44 8.61 -2.73
N GLN A 67 2.39 9.53 -2.54
CA GLN A 67 2.71 10.55 -3.55
C GLN A 67 3.33 9.91 -4.79
N ARG A 68 4.21 8.92 -4.60
CA ARG A 68 4.84 8.17 -5.69
C ARG A 68 3.80 7.40 -6.51
N LYS A 69 2.88 6.70 -5.85
CA LYS A 69 1.78 5.99 -6.52
C LYS A 69 0.81 6.92 -7.21
N LEU A 70 0.57 8.12 -6.66
CA LEU A 70 -0.28 9.12 -7.30
C LEU A 70 0.34 9.60 -8.62
N LEU A 71 1.65 9.81 -8.68
CA LEU A 71 2.34 10.22 -9.92
C LEU A 71 2.18 9.17 -11.03
N GLU A 72 2.39 7.90 -10.70
CA GLU A 72 2.21 6.78 -11.63
C GLU A 72 0.76 6.69 -12.12
N ALA A 73 -0.22 6.69 -11.21
CA ALA A 73 -1.63 6.58 -11.58
C ALA A 73 -2.13 7.76 -12.43
N VAL A 74 -1.63 8.98 -12.17
CA VAL A 74 -1.98 10.15 -12.99
C VAL A 74 -1.39 10.00 -14.39
N TYR A 75 -0.16 9.53 -14.52
CA TYR A 75 0.44 9.27 -15.82
C TYR A 75 -0.32 8.18 -16.61
N GLU A 76 -0.62 7.05 -15.98
CA GLU A 76 -1.41 5.97 -16.59
C GLU A 76 -2.79 6.43 -17.06
N CYS A 77 -3.42 7.34 -16.32
CA CYS A 77 -4.68 7.96 -16.70
C CYS A 77 -4.55 8.77 -17.99
N PHE A 78 -3.47 9.55 -18.16
CA PHE A 78 -3.21 10.31 -19.38
C PHE A 78 -2.89 9.41 -20.58
N GLU A 79 -2.20 8.28 -20.38
CA GLU A 79 -1.93 7.29 -21.44
C GLU A 79 -3.20 6.55 -21.89
N SER A 80 -4.19 6.44 -21.00
CA SER A 80 -5.45 5.74 -21.27
C SER A 80 -6.56 6.63 -21.83
N ALA A 81 -6.32 7.94 -21.99
CA ALA A 81 -7.28 8.93 -22.48
C ALA A 81 -7.41 8.92 -24.01
#